data_AF-A0A0K1PHY1-F1
#
_entry.id   AF-A0A0K1PHY1-F1
#
_cell.length_a   1.000
_cell.length_b   1.000
_cell.length_c   1.000
_cell.angle_alpha   90.00
_cell.angle_beta   90.00
_cell.angle_gamma   90.00
#
_symmetry.space_group_name_H-M   'P 1'
#
loop_
_entity.id
_entity.type
_entity.pdbx_description
1 polymer ?
#
loop_
_entity_poly.entity_id
_entity_poly.type
_entity_poly.pdbx_seq_one_letter_code
_entity_poly.pdbx_strand_id
1 'polypeptide(L)'
;MSHKPTDLGGNRTGIARSPTLARQTAEGAAASMPKRSFVGKGAAEVRRELCGKAEPVGTMSGMALRGMEGKNPVILMDLLGERLSFERAGVRLYEALLSKFDAASVHEEEFTREDLENIHDQELAHYGLLISAFDELGADPTVVTPGADLAGVASAGIRHVLADPRTTFTEGLGAILIAELADNAGWQILSELAERCGLDVLASRFRTALEEEDEHVALIRRWQGTRVGGQLETQWSSTAPSPPP
;
A
#
# COMPACT_ATOMS: atom_id res chain seq x y z
N MET A 1 -28.05 15.64 -30.09
CA MET A 1 -29.09 15.40 -29.08
C MET A 1 -28.49 14.53 -27.99
N SER A 2 -28.59 14.93 -26.72
CA SER A 2 -27.98 14.20 -25.60
C SER A 2 -28.83 12.99 -25.24
N HIS A 3 -28.24 11.80 -25.23
CA HIS A 3 -28.93 10.58 -24.81
C HIS A 3 -29.19 10.61 -23.29
N LYS A 4 -30.41 10.30 -22.87
CA LYS A 4 -30.78 10.17 -21.45
C LYS A 4 -30.55 8.73 -20.98
N PRO A 5 -30.30 8.49 -19.67
CA PRO A 5 -30.15 7.13 -19.12
C PRO A 5 -31.36 6.20 -19.34
N THR A 6 -32.53 6.77 -19.62
CA THR A 6 -33.78 6.05 -19.92
C THR A 6 -34.01 5.82 -21.41
N ASP A 7 -33.11 6.30 -22.27
CA ASP A 7 -33.24 6.08 -23.71
C ASP A 7 -33.08 4.59 -24.01
N LEU A 8 -34.00 4.05 -24.81
CA LEU A 8 -34.02 2.64 -25.19
C LEU A 8 -32.81 2.33 -26.10
N GLY A 9 -31.71 1.88 -25.48
CA GLY A 9 -30.55 1.32 -26.15
C GLY A 9 -30.57 -0.22 -26.18
N GLY A 10 -29.63 -0.82 -26.91
CA GLY A 10 -29.41 -2.26 -26.82
C GLY A 10 -28.93 -2.64 -25.43
N ASN A 11 -29.81 -3.23 -24.59
CA ASN A 11 -29.43 -3.71 -23.27
C ASN A 11 -28.31 -4.76 -23.42
N ARG A 12 -27.11 -4.43 -22.90
CA ARG A 12 -25.95 -5.33 -22.85
C ARG A 12 -25.89 -6.15 -21.56
N THR A 13 -26.82 -5.91 -20.65
CA THR A 13 -26.92 -6.58 -19.36
C THR A 13 -28.05 -7.61 -19.38
N GLY A 14 -27.98 -8.61 -18.49
CA GLY A 14 -28.96 -9.69 -18.36
C GLY A 14 -28.49 -11.01 -18.97
N ILE A 15 -28.67 -12.08 -18.19
CA ILE A 15 -28.19 -13.43 -18.51
C ILE A 15 -28.72 -13.99 -19.85
N ALA A 16 -29.90 -13.51 -20.30
CA ALA A 16 -30.52 -13.89 -21.56
C ALA A 16 -29.77 -13.39 -22.81
N ARG A 17 -28.88 -12.39 -22.71
CA ARG A 17 -28.14 -11.84 -23.86
C ARG A 17 -26.95 -12.70 -24.27
N SER A 18 -26.48 -13.60 -23.41
CA SER A 18 -25.44 -14.56 -23.74
C SER A 18 -25.77 -15.95 -23.20
N PRO A 19 -26.59 -16.73 -23.92
CA PRO A 19 -26.98 -18.08 -23.50
C PRO A 19 -25.79 -19.02 -23.29
N THR A 20 -24.71 -18.83 -24.06
CA THR A 20 -23.48 -19.61 -23.94
C THR A 20 -22.75 -19.30 -22.63
N LEU A 21 -22.52 -18.01 -22.33
CA LEU A 21 -21.88 -17.62 -21.07
C LEU A 21 -22.78 -17.97 -19.87
N ALA A 22 -24.10 -17.80 -19.99
CA ALA A 22 -25.07 -18.21 -18.98
C ALA A 22 -24.95 -19.70 -18.65
N ARG A 23 -24.84 -20.55 -19.67
CA ARG A 23 -24.63 -22.00 -19.50
C ARG A 23 -23.29 -22.28 -18.84
N GLN A 24 -22.21 -21.66 -19.30
CA GLN A 24 -20.87 -21.83 -18.70
C GLN A 24 -20.83 -21.38 -17.24
N THR A 25 -21.49 -20.27 -16.89
CA THR A 25 -21.62 -19.80 -15.50
C THR A 25 -22.41 -20.79 -14.65
N ALA A 26 -23.53 -21.33 -15.17
CA ALA A 26 -24.34 -22.31 -14.45
C ALA A 26 -23.60 -23.65 -14.26
N GLU A 27 -22.91 -24.13 -15.31
CA GLU A 27 -22.08 -25.34 -15.26
C GLU A 27 -20.90 -25.15 -14.30
N GLY A 28 -20.21 -24.01 -14.36
CA GLY A 28 -19.14 -23.65 -13.45
C GLY A 28 -19.61 -23.59 -11.99
N ALA A 29 -20.76 -22.97 -11.72
CA ALA A 29 -21.36 -22.92 -10.39
C ALA A 29 -21.76 -24.31 -9.86
N ALA A 30 -22.34 -25.17 -10.72
CA ALA A 30 -22.69 -26.54 -10.35
C ALA A 30 -21.45 -27.41 -10.09
N ALA A 31 -20.40 -27.26 -10.89
CA ALA A 31 -19.12 -27.96 -10.73
C ALA A 31 -18.31 -27.45 -9.51
N SER A 32 -18.50 -26.18 -9.16
CA SER A 32 -17.78 -25.50 -8.07
C SER A 32 -18.56 -25.49 -6.76
N MET A 33 -19.56 -26.38 -6.60
CA MET A 33 -20.27 -26.56 -5.34
C MET A 33 -19.27 -26.75 -4.20
N PRO A 34 -19.13 -25.76 -3.29
CA PRO A 34 -18.16 -25.87 -2.22
C PRO A 34 -18.53 -27.07 -1.39
N LYS A 35 -17.63 -28.06 -1.30
CA LYS A 35 -17.82 -29.21 -0.41
C LYS A 35 -18.02 -28.64 0.98
N ARG A 36 -19.21 -28.85 1.57
CA ARG A 36 -19.52 -28.43 2.94
C ARG A 36 -18.56 -29.17 3.89
N SER A 37 -17.47 -28.52 4.24
CA SER A 37 -16.52 -29.02 5.23
C SER A 37 -16.61 -28.14 6.46
N PHE A 38 -17.13 -28.69 7.55
CA PHE A 38 -17.09 -28.06 8.88
C PHE A 38 -15.68 -28.06 9.49
N VAL A 39 -14.72 -28.73 8.83
CA VAL A 39 -13.32 -28.77 9.23
C VAL A 39 -12.54 -27.89 8.25
N GLY A 40 -11.84 -26.86 8.73
CA GLY A 40 -11.07 -25.91 7.89
C GLY A 40 -9.95 -26.52 7.03
N LYS A 41 -9.83 -27.84 6.98
CA LYS A 41 -8.86 -28.59 6.16
C LYS A 41 -9.08 -28.41 4.65
N GLY A 42 -10.33 -28.26 4.20
CA GLY A 42 -10.63 -28.11 2.76
C GLY A 42 -10.03 -26.84 2.15
N ALA A 43 -10.10 -25.69 2.85
CA ALA A 43 -9.53 -24.45 2.35
C ALA A 43 -7.99 -24.46 2.33
N ALA A 44 -7.36 -25.15 3.29
CA ALA A 44 -5.91 -25.30 3.34
C ALA A 44 -5.38 -26.19 2.21
N GLU A 45 -6.08 -27.29 1.90
CA GLU A 45 -5.73 -28.20 0.81
C GLU A 45 -5.86 -27.53 -0.56
N VAL A 46 -6.99 -26.85 -0.81
CA VAL A 46 -7.19 -26.07 -2.05
C VAL A 46 -6.12 -24.99 -2.20
N ARG A 47 -5.80 -24.25 -1.14
CA ARG A 47 -4.71 -23.25 -1.20
C ARG A 47 -3.36 -23.90 -1.52
N ARG A 48 -3.05 -25.06 -0.93
CA ARG A 48 -1.80 -25.78 -1.21
C ARG A 48 -1.72 -26.22 -2.67
N GLU A 49 -2.81 -26.77 -3.22
CA GLU A 49 -2.87 -27.19 -4.62
C GLU A 49 -2.68 -25.99 -5.56
N LEU A 50 -3.38 -24.89 -5.31
CA LEU A 50 -3.27 -23.68 -6.11
C LEU A 50 -1.87 -23.06 -6.01
N CYS A 51 -1.28 -22.96 -4.81
CA CYS A 51 0.09 -22.47 -4.63
C CYS A 51 1.11 -23.33 -5.38
N GLY A 52 0.89 -24.64 -5.49
CA GLY A 52 1.79 -25.54 -6.24
C GLY A 52 1.68 -25.44 -7.76
N LYS A 53 0.62 -24.80 -8.27
CA LYS A 53 0.33 -24.65 -9.72
C LYS A 53 0.39 -23.20 -10.19
N ALA A 54 0.44 -22.24 -9.28
CA ALA A 54 0.39 -20.83 -9.60
C ALA A 54 1.68 -20.37 -10.27
N GLU A 55 1.53 -19.54 -11.29
CA GLU A 55 2.63 -18.77 -11.85
C GLU A 55 3.01 -17.61 -10.90
N PRO A 56 4.24 -17.08 -10.98
CA PRO A 56 4.64 -15.91 -10.21
C PRO A 56 3.72 -14.71 -10.43
N VAL A 57 3.60 -13.87 -9.39
CA VAL A 57 2.92 -12.58 -9.50
C VAL A 57 3.84 -11.66 -10.29
N GLY A 58 3.57 -11.53 -11.60
CA GLY A 58 4.36 -10.70 -12.51
C GLY A 58 5.62 -11.36 -13.07
N THR A 59 6.24 -10.70 -14.06
CA THR A 59 7.50 -11.13 -14.69
C THR A 59 8.34 -9.91 -15.04
N MET A 60 9.66 -9.94 -14.80
CA MET A 60 10.59 -8.95 -15.35
C MET A 60 11.18 -9.42 -16.67
N SER A 61 11.12 -8.58 -17.69
CA SER A 61 11.83 -8.87 -18.95
C SER A 61 13.33 -8.68 -18.77
N GLY A 62 14.16 -9.49 -19.43
CA GLY A 62 15.62 -9.29 -19.43
C GLY A 62 16.07 -7.95 -20.04
N MET A 63 15.19 -7.27 -20.78
CA MET A 63 15.45 -5.92 -21.29
C MET A 63 15.46 -4.86 -20.17
N ALA A 64 14.73 -5.11 -19.08
CA ALA A 64 14.70 -4.25 -17.88
C ALA A 64 16.01 -4.31 -17.07
N LEU A 65 16.88 -5.30 -17.34
CA LEU A 65 18.15 -5.54 -16.65
C LEU A 65 19.36 -5.15 -17.51
N ARG A 66 19.15 -4.48 -18.66
CA ARG A 66 20.27 -4.04 -19.52
C ARG A 66 21.18 -3.10 -18.74
N GLY A 67 22.49 -3.32 -18.79
CA GLY A 67 23.48 -2.49 -18.10
C GLY A 67 24.08 -3.10 -16.84
N MET A 68 23.52 -4.18 -16.31
CA MET A 68 24.03 -4.84 -15.10
C MET A 68 24.80 -6.14 -15.43
N GLU A 69 26.13 -6.07 -15.49
CA GLU A 69 27.01 -7.24 -15.55
C GLU A 69 27.52 -7.59 -14.15
N GLY A 70 27.15 -8.77 -13.59
CA GLY A 70 27.62 -9.16 -12.25
C GLY A 70 26.72 -10.15 -11.52
N LYS A 71 27.09 -10.49 -10.27
CA LYS A 71 26.37 -11.49 -9.44
C LYS A 71 25.07 -10.90 -8.88
N ASN A 72 23.95 -11.46 -9.34
CA ASN A 72 22.57 -11.27 -8.83
C ASN A 72 21.90 -9.88 -8.98
N PRO A 73 21.92 -9.27 -10.19
CA PRO A 73 21.19 -8.02 -10.44
C PRO A 73 19.67 -8.17 -10.25
N VAL A 74 19.11 -9.35 -10.51
CA VAL A 74 17.64 -9.56 -10.56
C VAL A 74 16.96 -9.31 -9.22
N ILE A 75 17.53 -9.81 -8.11
CA ILE A 75 16.89 -9.71 -6.78
C ILE A 75 16.92 -8.27 -6.27
N LEU A 76 18.06 -7.60 -6.40
CA LEU A 76 18.19 -6.19 -6.03
C LEU A 76 17.24 -5.33 -6.87
N MET A 77 17.14 -5.59 -8.17
CA MET A 77 16.23 -4.86 -9.06
C MET A 77 14.76 -5.09 -8.73
N ASP A 78 14.37 -6.32 -8.36
CA ASP A 78 13.00 -6.60 -7.94
C ASP A 78 12.65 -5.81 -6.68
N LEU A 79 13.56 -5.79 -5.70
CA LEU A 79 13.37 -5.07 -4.43
C LEU A 79 13.40 -3.55 -4.61
N LEU A 80 14.25 -3.03 -5.50
CA LEU A 80 14.23 -1.61 -5.89
C LEU A 80 12.88 -1.25 -6.53
N GLY A 81 12.35 -2.09 -7.41
CA GLY A 81 11.04 -1.89 -8.03
C GLY A 81 9.90 -1.96 -7.01
N GLU A 82 9.98 -2.90 -6.07
CA GLU A 82 9.06 -2.98 -4.93
C GLU A 82 9.04 -1.66 -4.16
N ARG A 83 10.22 -1.15 -3.77
CA ARG A 83 10.33 0.08 -3.00
C ARG A 83 9.89 1.29 -3.78
N LEU A 84 10.27 1.40 -5.05
CA LEU A 84 9.83 2.51 -5.90
C LEU A 84 8.31 2.58 -6.05
N SER A 85 7.65 1.41 -6.15
CA SER A 85 6.19 1.33 -6.20
C SER A 85 5.55 1.73 -4.87
N PHE A 86 6.20 1.39 -3.76
CA PHE A 86 5.75 1.69 -2.41
C PHE A 86 5.82 3.20 -2.12
N GLU A 87 6.99 3.83 -2.33
CA GLU A 87 7.20 5.29 -2.17
C GLU A 87 6.22 6.12 -3.00
N ARG A 88 6.01 5.71 -4.26
CA ARG A 88 5.01 6.36 -5.13
C ARG A 88 3.61 6.34 -4.52
N ALA A 89 3.27 5.25 -3.81
CA ALA A 89 2.02 5.17 -3.07
C ALA A 89 2.08 6.01 -1.78
N GLY A 90 3.19 5.98 -1.04
CA GLY A 90 3.46 6.77 0.18
C GLY A 90 3.12 8.25 0.01
N VAL A 91 3.67 8.89 -1.03
CA VAL A 91 3.35 10.29 -1.40
C VAL A 91 1.82 10.52 -1.50
N ARG A 92 1.09 9.62 -2.18
CA ARG A 92 -0.37 9.72 -2.35
C ARG A 92 -1.13 9.43 -1.06
N LEU A 93 -0.60 8.58 -0.19
CA LEU A 93 -1.18 8.30 1.12
C LEU A 93 -1.10 9.55 2.01
N TYR A 94 0.04 10.25 2.01
CA TYR A 94 0.19 11.51 2.75
C TYR A 94 -0.68 12.64 2.20
N GLU A 95 -0.83 12.79 0.87
CA GLU A 95 -1.79 13.74 0.29
C GLU A 95 -3.24 13.47 0.79
N ALA A 96 -3.62 12.20 0.88
CA ALA A 96 -4.93 11.80 1.39
C ALA A 96 -5.06 12.04 2.91
N LEU A 97 -4.00 11.79 3.68
CA LEU A 97 -3.97 12.06 5.11
C LEU A 97 -4.06 13.57 5.40
N LEU A 98 -3.32 14.40 4.66
CA LEU A 98 -3.40 15.87 4.72
C LEU A 98 -4.82 16.36 4.48
N SER A 99 -5.51 15.80 3.49
CA SER A 99 -6.93 16.12 3.23
C SER A 99 -7.84 15.78 4.42
N LYS A 100 -7.55 14.70 5.15
CA LYS A 100 -8.29 14.35 6.38
C LYS A 100 -7.91 15.25 7.56
N PHE A 101 -6.65 15.63 7.66
CA PHE A 101 -6.18 16.61 8.65
C PHE A 101 -6.94 17.92 8.46
N ASP A 102 -6.98 18.46 7.24
CA ASP A 102 -7.66 19.72 6.90
C ASP A 102 -9.17 19.67 7.18
N ALA A 103 -9.79 18.49 7.07
CA ALA A 103 -11.21 18.30 7.39
C ALA A 103 -11.48 18.10 8.89
N ALA A 104 -10.47 17.76 9.70
CA ALA A 104 -10.63 17.53 11.11
C ALA A 104 -10.73 18.86 11.87
N SER A 105 -11.74 19.01 12.72
CA SER A 105 -12.01 20.28 13.44
C SER A 105 -11.15 20.49 14.69
N VAL A 106 -10.21 19.58 14.96
CA VAL A 106 -9.34 19.59 16.15
C VAL A 106 -7.91 19.42 15.68
N HIS A 107 -7.17 20.53 15.67
CA HIS A 107 -5.72 20.55 15.46
C HIS A 107 -5.07 20.81 16.81
N GLU A 108 -4.15 19.94 17.22
CA GLU A 108 -3.41 20.08 18.46
C GLU A 108 -2.08 20.78 18.14
N GLU A 109 -1.59 21.65 19.03
CA GLU A 109 -0.33 22.38 18.80
C GLU A 109 0.89 21.44 18.70
N GLU A 110 0.79 20.21 19.20
CA GLU A 110 1.88 19.21 19.21
C GLU A 110 2.09 18.51 17.85
N PHE A 111 1.13 18.57 16.92
CA PHE A 111 1.29 18.05 15.57
C PHE A 111 0.62 18.96 14.56
N THR A 112 1.45 19.57 13.72
CA THR A 112 1.02 20.60 12.79
C THR A 112 0.79 20.01 11.41
N ARG A 113 0.13 20.80 10.56
CA ARG A 113 0.04 20.49 9.13
C ARG A 113 1.42 20.45 8.47
N GLU A 114 2.31 21.34 8.91
CA GLU A 114 3.68 21.45 8.40
C GLU A 114 4.49 20.17 8.68
N ASP A 115 4.28 19.52 9.83
CA ASP A 115 4.93 18.25 10.12
C ASP A 115 4.52 17.15 9.12
N LEU A 116 3.24 17.09 8.73
CA LEU A 116 2.76 16.15 7.70
C LEU A 116 3.25 16.50 6.30
N GLU A 117 3.40 17.79 5.99
CA GLU A 117 3.97 18.25 4.72
C GLU A 117 5.46 17.92 4.62
N ASN A 118 6.20 18.03 5.72
CA ASN A 118 7.61 17.66 5.76
C ASN A 118 7.79 16.17 5.48
N ILE A 119 7.00 15.30 6.11
CA ILE A 119 7.04 13.86 5.81
C ILE A 119 6.68 13.60 4.34
N HIS A 120 5.61 14.20 3.84
CA HIS A 120 5.23 14.09 2.42
C HIS A 120 6.38 14.48 1.46
N ASP A 121 7.11 15.55 1.77
CA ASP A 121 8.22 16.01 0.93
C ASP A 121 9.43 15.07 1.04
N GLN A 122 9.65 14.44 2.19
CA GLN A 122 10.66 13.38 2.37
C GLN A 122 10.31 12.13 1.54
N GLU A 123 9.06 11.66 1.58
CA GLU A 123 8.56 10.55 0.74
C GLU A 123 8.77 10.82 -0.75
N LEU A 124 8.54 12.07 -1.18
CA LEU A 124 8.81 12.47 -2.56
C LEU A 124 10.30 12.43 -2.89
N ALA A 125 11.17 12.83 -1.95
CA ALA A 125 12.61 12.75 -2.10
C ALA A 125 13.10 11.29 -2.14
N HIS A 126 12.53 10.41 -1.32
CA HIS A 126 12.77 8.97 -1.30
C HIS A 126 12.40 8.30 -2.61
N TYR A 127 11.23 8.63 -3.16
CA TYR A 127 10.85 8.23 -4.51
C TYR A 127 11.88 8.67 -5.56
N GLY A 128 12.33 9.94 -5.50
CA GLY A 128 13.37 10.47 -6.38
C GLY A 128 14.74 9.79 -6.23
N LEU A 129 15.10 9.41 -5.01
CA LEU A 129 16.31 8.64 -4.71
C LEU A 129 16.26 7.27 -5.41
N LEU A 130 15.13 6.58 -5.38
CA LEU A 130 14.97 5.29 -6.06
C LEU A 130 15.02 5.43 -7.58
N ILE A 131 14.36 6.44 -8.17
CA ILE A 131 14.49 6.73 -9.61
C ILE A 131 15.97 6.90 -9.99
N SER A 132 16.71 7.71 -9.21
CA SER A 132 18.14 7.93 -9.45
C SER A 132 18.95 6.63 -9.33
N ALA A 133 18.60 5.76 -8.39
CA ALA A 133 19.23 4.45 -8.23
C ALA A 133 19.01 3.55 -9.46
N PHE A 134 17.81 3.55 -10.03
CA PHE A 134 17.53 2.83 -11.29
C PHE A 134 18.41 3.34 -12.43
N ASP A 135 18.49 4.67 -12.60
CA ASP A 135 19.30 5.30 -13.65
C ASP A 135 20.80 4.98 -13.49
N GLU A 136 21.33 5.06 -12.26
CA GLU A 136 22.74 4.73 -11.94
C GLU A 136 23.09 3.25 -12.24
N LEU A 137 22.11 2.35 -12.11
CA LEU A 137 22.24 0.93 -12.43
C LEU A 137 21.95 0.61 -13.91
N GLY A 138 21.58 1.62 -14.71
CA GLY A 138 21.26 1.49 -16.13
C GLY A 138 19.90 0.85 -16.42
N ALA A 139 19.03 0.75 -15.42
CA ALA A 139 17.73 0.11 -15.52
C ALA A 139 16.59 1.11 -15.79
N ASP A 140 15.43 0.61 -16.21
CA ASP A 140 14.24 1.43 -16.49
C ASP A 140 13.32 1.48 -15.26
N PRO A 141 13.17 2.65 -14.60
CA PRO A 141 12.33 2.80 -13.40
C PRO A 141 10.82 2.66 -13.68
N THR A 142 10.40 2.63 -14.95
CA THR A 142 8.97 2.47 -15.31
C THR A 142 8.53 1.02 -15.36
N VAL A 143 9.47 0.08 -15.24
CA VAL A 143 9.19 -1.35 -15.23
C VAL A 143 8.47 -1.73 -13.93
N VAL A 144 7.31 -2.36 -14.08
CA VAL A 144 6.62 -2.99 -12.95
C VAL A 144 7.23 -4.36 -12.70
N THR A 145 8.07 -4.47 -11.67
CA THR A 145 8.65 -5.73 -11.21
C THR A 145 7.61 -6.58 -10.48
N PRO A 146 7.80 -7.91 -10.34
CA PRO A 146 7.01 -8.77 -9.46
C PRO A 146 6.79 -8.17 -8.06
N GLY A 147 7.87 -7.68 -7.43
CA GLY A 147 7.82 -6.98 -6.16
C GLY A 147 6.97 -5.70 -6.23
N ALA A 148 7.14 -4.88 -7.27
CA ALA A 148 6.36 -3.66 -7.48
C ALA A 148 4.85 -3.93 -7.58
N ASP A 149 4.46 -5.00 -8.28
CA ASP A 149 3.06 -5.42 -8.42
C ASP A 149 2.51 -5.92 -7.07
N LEU A 150 3.27 -6.78 -6.38
CA LEU A 150 2.87 -7.30 -5.07
C LEU A 150 2.73 -6.18 -4.02
N ALA A 151 3.67 -5.23 -3.97
CA ALA A 151 3.59 -4.07 -3.09
C ALA A 151 2.35 -3.22 -3.39
N GLY A 152 2.01 -3.06 -4.68
CA GLY A 152 0.78 -2.37 -5.10
C GLY A 152 -0.49 -3.05 -4.57
N VAL A 153 -0.53 -4.38 -4.59
CA VAL A 153 -1.63 -5.18 -4.03
C VAL A 153 -1.66 -5.11 -2.51
N ALA A 154 -0.52 -5.31 -1.85
CA ALA A 154 -0.41 -5.31 -0.39
C ALA A 154 -0.83 -3.96 0.23
N SER A 155 -0.44 -2.85 -0.38
CA SER A 155 -0.76 -1.49 0.06
C SER A 155 -2.17 -1.01 -0.30
N ALA A 156 -2.91 -1.74 -1.14
CA ALA A 156 -4.22 -1.29 -1.63
C ALA A 156 -5.24 -1.05 -0.52
N GLY A 157 -5.21 -1.87 0.54
CA GLY A 157 -6.10 -1.71 1.70
C GLY A 157 -5.91 -0.35 2.41
N ILE A 158 -4.68 0.13 2.51
CA ILE A 158 -4.35 1.40 3.17
C ILE A 158 -4.95 2.56 2.38
N ARG A 159 -4.79 2.55 1.05
CA ARG A 159 -5.43 3.53 0.15
C ARG A 159 -6.95 3.55 0.31
N HIS A 160 -7.59 2.38 0.42
CA HIS A 160 -9.04 2.30 0.62
C HIS A 160 -9.48 2.93 1.95
N VAL A 161 -8.71 2.73 3.03
CA VAL A 161 -9.00 3.37 4.32
C VAL A 161 -8.88 4.88 4.22
N LEU A 162 -7.82 5.42 3.63
CA LEU A 162 -7.62 6.87 3.52
C LEU A 162 -8.58 7.54 2.53
N ALA A 163 -8.95 6.87 1.44
CA ALA A 163 -9.88 7.43 0.47
C ALA A 163 -11.34 7.39 0.92
N ASP A 164 -11.70 6.59 1.94
CA ASP A 164 -13.06 6.55 2.45
C ASP A 164 -13.38 7.87 3.19
N PRO A 165 -14.39 8.64 2.76
CA PRO A 165 -14.74 9.91 3.41
C PRO A 165 -15.29 9.71 4.84
N ARG A 166 -15.64 8.48 5.23
CA ARG A 166 -16.17 8.16 6.55
C ARG A 166 -15.09 7.86 7.58
N THR A 167 -13.86 7.60 7.15
CA THR A 167 -12.75 7.36 8.08
C THR A 167 -12.20 8.69 8.58
N THR A 168 -11.92 8.75 9.87
CA THR A 168 -11.41 9.91 10.58
C THR A 168 -9.91 10.09 10.35
N PHE A 169 -9.38 11.27 10.68
CA PHE A 169 -7.94 11.51 10.70
C PHE A 169 -7.21 10.53 11.65
N THR A 170 -7.77 10.25 12.84
CA THR A 170 -7.18 9.31 13.81
C THR A 170 -7.11 7.88 13.27
N GLU A 171 -8.15 7.41 12.58
CA GLU A 171 -8.11 6.11 11.89
C GLU A 171 -7.12 6.12 10.72
N GLY A 172 -6.99 7.25 10.03
CA GLY A 172 -5.99 7.49 9.00
C GLY A 172 -4.56 7.37 9.51
N LEU A 173 -4.24 7.94 10.68
CA LEU A 173 -2.93 7.78 11.33
C LEU A 173 -2.61 6.30 11.60
N GLY A 174 -3.61 5.51 12.02
CA GLY A 174 -3.42 4.07 12.20
C GLY A 174 -3.16 3.31 10.90
N ALA A 175 -3.77 3.74 9.80
CA ALA A 175 -3.50 3.18 8.48
C ALA A 175 -2.11 3.57 7.95
N ILE A 176 -1.71 4.84 8.16
CA ILE A 176 -0.37 5.33 7.80
C ILE A 176 0.70 4.59 8.62
N LEU A 177 0.51 4.37 9.93
CA LEU A 177 1.48 3.62 10.73
C LEU A 177 1.76 2.21 10.17
N ILE A 178 0.79 1.57 9.53
CA ILE A 178 1.01 0.28 8.85
C ILE A 178 1.93 0.46 7.63
N ALA A 179 1.75 1.54 6.87
CA ALA A 179 2.62 1.89 5.75
C ALA A 179 4.05 2.18 6.24
N GLU A 180 4.20 3.09 7.21
CA GLU A 180 5.50 3.48 7.81
C GLU A 180 6.31 2.27 8.30
N LEU A 181 5.67 1.36 9.04
CA LEU A 181 6.36 0.17 9.55
C LEU A 181 6.81 -0.78 8.43
N ALA A 182 6.03 -0.86 7.35
CA ALA A 182 6.41 -1.64 6.19
C ALA A 182 7.50 -0.94 5.38
N ASP A 183 7.51 0.39 5.34
CA ASP A 183 8.49 1.16 4.60
C ASP A 183 9.86 1.14 5.27
N ASN A 184 9.90 1.45 6.56
CA ASN A 184 11.08 1.35 7.41
C ASN A 184 11.77 -0.03 7.27
N ALA A 185 11.00 -1.12 7.34
CA ALA A 185 11.54 -2.47 7.12
C ALA A 185 12.05 -2.67 5.68
N GLY A 186 11.36 -2.08 4.68
CA GLY A 186 11.76 -2.10 3.29
C GLY A 186 13.12 -1.41 3.06
N TRP A 187 13.29 -0.20 3.58
CA TRP A 187 14.54 0.56 3.53
C TRP A 187 15.69 -0.16 4.21
N GLN A 188 15.45 -0.78 5.37
CA GLN A 188 16.46 -1.58 6.06
C GLN A 188 16.94 -2.73 5.15
N ILE A 189 16.03 -3.55 4.64
CA ILE A 189 16.39 -4.71 3.79
C ILE A 189 17.09 -4.24 2.52
N LEU A 190 16.61 -3.15 1.90
CA LEU A 190 17.19 -2.62 0.67
C LEU A 190 18.62 -2.10 0.88
N SER A 191 18.88 -1.41 1.98
CA SER A 191 20.23 -0.94 2.33
C SER A 191 21.21 -2.09 2.58
N GLU A 192 20.78 -3.12 3.33
CA GLU A 192 21.58 -4.32 3.60
C GLU A 192 21.88 -5.10 2.31
N LEU A 193 20.91 -5.20 1.40
CA LEU A 193 21.09 -5.89 0.13
C LEU A 193 22.04 -5.12 -0.80
N ALA A 194 21.91 -3.79 -0.87
CA ALA A 194 22.81 -2.94 -1.65
C ALA A 194 24.27 -3.10 -1.18
N GLU A 195 24.50 -3.13 0.14
CA GLU A 195 25.82 -3.37 0.72
C GLU A 195 26.37 -4.76 0.37
N ARG A 196 25.53 -5.81 0.47
CA ARG A 196 25.93 -7.17 0.07
C ARG A 196 26.25 -7.30 -1.41
N CYS A 197 25.70 -6.43 -2.25
CA CYS A 197 26.01 -6.33 -3.67
C CYS A 197 27.27 -5.47 -3.97
N GLY A 198 27.90 -4.89 -2.94
CA GLY A 198 29.08 -4.03 -3.09
C GLY A 198 28.76 -2.62 -3.57
N LEU A 199 27.52 -2.17 -3.40
CA LEU A 199 27.04 -0.83 -3.78
C LEU A 199 27.05 0.10 -2.56
N ASP A 200 28.21 0.27 -1.93
CA ASP A 200 28.34 0.91 -0.61
C ASP A 200 27.82 2.36 -0.56
N VAL A 201 28.02 3.12 -1.64
CA VAL A 201 27.52 4.50 -1.77
C VAL A 201 26.00 4.52 -1.80
N LEU A 202 25.39 3.60 -2.53
CA LEU A 202 23.94 3.50 -2.63
C LEU A 202 23.34 3.01 -1.31
N ALA A 203 23.96 2.00 -0.68
CA ALA A 203 23.58 1.52 0.64
C ALA A 203 23.62 2.65 1.69
N SER A 204 24.62 3.54 1.63
CA SER A 204 24.69 4.69 2.54
C SER A 204 23.54 5.67 2.35
N ARG A 205 23.13 5.95 1.10
CA ARG A 205 21.99 6.82 0.82
C ARG A 205 20.67 6.21 1.30
N PHE A 206 20.53 4.89 1.15
CA PHE A 206 19.36 4.16 1.64
C PHE A 206 19.30 4.12 3.17
N ARG A 207 20.44 4.12 3.86
CA ARG A 207 20.48 4.29 5.32
C ARG A 207 20.04 5.69 5.77
N THR A 208 20.34 6.73 5.01
CA THR A 208 19.82 8.07 5.31
C THR A 208 18.30 8.11 5.19
N ALA A 209 17.72 7.52 4.14
CA ALA A 209 16.26 7.38 4.03
C ALA A 209 15.69 6.58 5.21
N LEU A 210 16.34 5.47 5.61
CA LEU A 210 15.94 4.69 6.79
C LEU A 210 15.92 5.51 8.09
N GLU A 211 16.89 6.41 8.29
CA GLU A 211 16.93 7.30 9.45
C GLU A 211 15.73 8.25 9.47
N GLU A 212 15.32 8.77 8.30
CA GLU A 212 14.12 9.59 8.16
C GLU A 212 12.84 8.76 8.46
N GLU A 213 12.77 7.53 7.95
CA GLU A 213 11.66 6.61 8.23
C GLU A 213 11.54 6.22 9.71
N ASP A 214 12.66 6.07 10.42
CA ASP A 214 12.65 5.87 11.88
C ASP A 214 11.97 7.05 12.60
N GLU A 215 12.21 8.27 12.13
CA GLU A 215 11.56 9.48 12.65
C GLU A 215 10.07 9.50 12.30
N HIS A 216 9.69 9.18 11.05
CA HIS A 216 8.29 9.12 10.63
C HIS A 216 7.49 8.14 11.48
N VAL A 217 7.98 6.90 11.66
CA VAL A 217 7.36 5.88 12.53
C VAL A 217 7.17 6.41 13.95
N ALA A 218 8.18 7.08 14.50
CA ALA A 218 8.11 7.63 15.86
C ALA A 218 7.07 8.75 15.99
N LEU A 219 7.00 9.66 15.01
CA LEU A 219 6.04 10.76 14.96
C LEU A 219 4.60 10.23 14.85
N ILE A 220 4.32 9.41 13.83
CA ILE A 220 2.98 8.87 13.59
C ILE A 220 2.49 8.06 14.80
N ARG A 221 3.37 7.24 15.41
CA ARG A 221 3.03 6.48 16.61
C ARG A 221 2.69 7.40 17.79
N ARG A 222 3.46 8.47 18.00
CA ARG A 222 3.19 9.45 19.07
C ARG A 222 1.84 10.12 18.83
N TRP A 223 1.60 10.65 17.64
CA TRP A 223 0.36 11.34 17.29
C TRP A 223 -0.87 10.42 17.41
N GLN A 224 -0.78 9.19 16.93
CA GLN A 224 -1.86 8.22 17.10
C GLN A 224 -2.14 7.96 18.59
N GLY A 225 -1.09 7.79 19.40
CA GLY A 225 -1.21 7.59 20.84
C GLY A 225 -1.91 8.75 21.55
N THR A 226 -1.47 9.99 21.29
CA THR A 226 -2.08 11.21 21.86
C THR A 226 -3.56 11.31 21.47
N ARG A 227 -3.89 11.08 20.19
CA ARG A 227 -5.26 11.18 19.68
C ARG A 227 -6.21 10.14 20.26
N VAL A 228 -5.77 8.89 20.38
CA VAL A 228 -6.56 7.83 21.01
C VAL A 228 -6.73 8.09 22.51
N GLY A 229 -5.68 8.59 23.18
CA GLY A 229 -5.73 9.03 24.58
C GLY A 229 -6.75 10.15 24.81
N GLY A 230 -6.71 11.21 23.99
CA GLY A 230 -7.66 12.34 24.10
C GLY A 230 -9.12 11.96 23.85
N GLN A 231 -9.37 10.99 22.96
CA GLN A 231 -10.71 10.42 22.75
C GLN A 231 -11.25 9.74 24.01
N LEU A 232 -10.40 9.01 24.74
CA LEU A 232 -10.78 8.36 26.01
C LEU A 232 -11.15 9.39 27.09
N GLU A 233 -10.36 10.46 27.23
CA GLU A 233 -10.61 11.52 28.22
C GLU A 233 -11.89 12.29 27.95
N THR A 234 -12.17 12.58 26.66
CA THR A 234 -13.41 13.23 26.23
C THR A 234 -14.63 12.35 26.54
N GLN A 235 -14.53 11.05 26.21
CA GLN A 235 -15.61 10.10 26.48
C GLN A 235 -15.87 9.98 27.98
N TRP A 236 -14.82 9.84 28.80
CA TRP A 236 -14.94 9.75 30.26
C TRP A 236 -15.60 10.99 30.87
N SER A 237 -15.15 12.18 30.44
CA SER A 237 -15.69 13.47 30.92
C SER A 237 -17.17 13.65 30.56
N SER A 238 -17.59 13.16 29.38
CA SER A 238 -19.00 13.21 28.96
C SER A 238 -19.92 12.26 29.73
N THR A 239 -19.36 11.22 30.37
CA THR A 239 -20.10 10.21 31.14
C THR A 239 -20.13 10.46 32.65
N ALA A 240 -19.44 11.50 33.15
CA ALA A 240 -19.44 11.83 34.57
C ALA A 240 -20.83 12.30 35.03
N PRO A 241 -21.41 11.73 36.11
CA PRO A 241 -22.71 12.15 36.62
C PRO A 241 -22.66 13.61 37.06
N SER A 242 -23.63 14.42 36.64
CA SER A 242 -23.75 15.81 37.07
C SER A 242 -23.85 15.89 38.60
N PRO A 243 -23.19 16.87 39.25
CA PRO A 243 -23.32 17.04 40.70
C PRO A 243 -24.80 17.27 41.06
N PRO A 244 -25.26 16.71 42.20
CA PRO A 244 -26.64 16.89 42.63
C PRO A 244 -26.96 18.38 42.87
N PRO A 245 -28.23 18.78 42.69
CA PRO A 245 -28.69 20.17 42.84
C PRO A 245 -28.50 20.72 44.26
#